data_AF-A0A1I7NIX1-F1
#
_entry.id   AF-A0A1I7NIX1-F1
#
_cell.length_a   1.000
_cell.length_b   1.000
_cell.length_c   1.000
_cell.angle_alpha   90.00
_cell.angle_beta   90.00
_cell.angle_gamma   90.00
#
_symmetry.space_group_name_H-M   'P 1'
#
loop_
_entity.id
_entity.type
_entity.pdbx_description
1 polymer ?
#
loop_
_entity_poly.entity_id
_entity_poly.type
_entity_poly.pdbx_seq_one_letter_code
_entity_poly.pdbx_strand_id
1 'polypeptide(L)'
;MGKIIAYYLALCLLLFTDVHAQQLYALDFGNGKTASGYQQVNALTKYTNEKGYGFDLNSQPVAIDRKGTNPLTSDFCTSNAPFFFSIALPEGNYRVSITLGDDWQPAETTIKAESRQLISKNIITKAGEHITIHFAVNVRDSMIESGRPIKLKHDEHDKLDWDNKLTLEFSGARPCVDAITIERDENIPTIFLAGNSTVTDQGVEPWASWGQMFPYFIKPGAAAIANYAVSGSTLKAFIAERRLEKISRLMKPGDYLFVEFAHNDQKPGPNHVDPYTSYNEYLRIFIDSARAHGAIPVLVTSTCRRFFDSTGHIMPTLGDYPDAMQYEARKDHVLLIDLNDMTRTLYETLGQENSKQLFVQYPAGTFPDQEKALTDNTHFNDFGAFELAKCVAWYIIQHQLPLKKYIDEEKIGNFSPTHPDDFKKWDLPLTPLFTTAKPAGS
;
A
#
# COMPACT_ATOMS: atom_id res chain seq x y z
N MET A 1 35.41 49.39 -37.52
CA MET A 1 34.29 49.06 -36.60
C MET A 1 34.32 47.56 -36.33
N GLY A 2 34.82 47.14 -35.18
CA GLY A 2 34.83 45.73 -34.77
C GLY A 2 34.66 45.67 -33.26
N LYS A 3 33.50 45.21 -32.81
CA LYS A 3 33.14 45.06 -31.38
C LYS A 3 33.74 43.74 -30.89
N ILE A 4 34.56 43.80 -29.84
CA ILE A 4 34.95 42.62 -29.06
C ILE A 4 33.88 42.43 -27.98
N ILE A 5 33.15 41.33 -28.06
CA ILE A 5 32.15 40.90 -27.07
C ILE A 5 32.90 40.07 -26.01
N ALA A 6 32.89 40.54 -24.76
CA ALA A 6 33.37 39.77 -23.62
C ALA A 6 32.27 38.79 -23.16
N TYR A 7 32.55 37.50 -23.19
CA TYR A 7 31.70 36.47 -22.58
C TYR A 7 31.98 36.41 -21.07
N TYR A 8 31.01 36.80 -20.26
CA TYR A 8 30.98 36.45 -18.83
C TYR A 8 30.37 35.05 -18.69
N LEU A 9 31.20 34.06 -18.38
CA LEU A 9 30.73 32.76 -17.90
C LEU A 9 30.26 32.95 -16.44
N ALA A 10 28.95 32.97 -16.22
CA ALA A 10 28.38 32.87 -14.89
C ALA A 10 28.41 31.39 -14.47
N LEU A 11 29.34 31.04 -13.58
CA LEU A 11 29.40 29.72 -12.95
C LEU A 11 28.28 29.65 -11.90
N CYS A 12 27.12 29.09 -12.26
CA CYS A 12 26.09 28.72 -11.28
C CYS A 12 26.61 27.54 -10.45
N LEU A 13 27.15 27.81 -9.27
CA LEU A 13 27.32 26.82 -8.22
C LEU A 13 25.92 26.40 -7.73
N LEU A 14 25.44 25.26 -8.22
CA LEU A 14 24.33 24.54 -7.61
C LEU A 14 24.83 24.03 -6.24
N LEU A 15 24.47 24.75 -5.18
CA LEU A 15 24.56 24.24 -3.82
C LEU A 15 23.52 23.14 -3.68
N PHE A 16 23.93 21.89 -3.82
CA PHE A 16 23.15 20.76 -3.32
C PHE A 16 23.19 20.86 -1.79
N THR A 17 22.15 21.43 -1.19
CA THR A 17 21.88 21.20 0.22
C THR A 17 21.43 19.75 0.34
N ASP A 18 22.29 18.87 0.84
CA ASP A 18 21.86 17.58 1.35
C ASP A 18 20.78 17.84 2.40
N VAL A 19 19.51 17.68 2.03
CA VAL A 19 18.40 17.67 2.97
C VAL A 19 18.56 16.37 3.76
N HIS A 20 19.26 16.47 4.88
CA HIS A 20 19.38 15.37 5.84
C HIS A 20 17.97 15.04 6.33
N ALA A 21 17.65 13.75 6.48
CA ALA A 21 16.39 13.30 7.04
C ALA A 21 16.16 14.02 8.39
N GLN A 22 14.99 14.65 8.55
CA GLN A 22 14.65 15.35 9.77
C GLN A 22 13.86 14.41 10.67
N GLN A 23 14.44 14.03 11.80
CA GLN A 23 13.73 13.27 12.83
C GLN A 23 12.61 14.14 13.41
N LEU A 24 11.37 13.68 13.26
CA LEU A 24 10.18 14.38 13.72
C LEU A 24 9.69 13.83 15.07
N TYR A 25 9.71 12.50 15.20
CA TYR A 25 9.23 11.83 16.41
C TYR A 25 10.21 10.76 16.87
N ALA A 26 10.36 10.67 18.19
CA ALA A 26 11.01 9.59 18.92
C ALA A 26 10.11 9.27 20.12
N LEU A 27 9.45 8.13 20.08
CA LEU A 27 8.38 7.74 20.99
C LEU A 27 8.78 6.45 21.71
N ASP A 28 8.73 6.48 23.03
CA ASP A 28 9.14 5.40 23.91
C ASP A 28 7.91 4.90 24.68
N PHE A 29 7.49 3.68 24.39
CA PHE A 29 6.21 3.13 24.82
C PHE A 29 6.37 2.42 26.15
N GLY A 30 5.49 2.72 27.10
CA GLY A 30 5.54 2.11 28.42
C GLY A 30 5.40 3.13 29.56
N ASN A 31 5.55 2.61 30.78
CA ASN A 31 5.43 3.38 32.03
C ASN A 31 6.78 3.53 32.75
N GLY A 32 7.84 2.94 32.20
CA GLY A 32 9.17 2.89 32.77
C GLY A 32 9.91 4.21 32.60
N LYS A 33 11.24 4.14 32.72
CA LYS A 33 12.10 5.31 32.56
C LYS A 33 12.20 5.64 31.07
N THR A 34 11.77 6.83 30.68
CA THR A 34 11.89 7.28 29.29
C THR A 34 13.36 7.43 28.85
N ALA A 35 13.68 6.90 27.68
CA ALA A 35 14.97 7.05 27.04
C ALA A 35 15.30 8.51 26.71
N SER A 36 16.59 8.87 26.75
CA SER A 36 17.02 10.23 26.42
C SER A 36 16.71 10.56 24.95
N GLY A 37 16.04 11.70 24.71
CA GLY A 37 15.63 12.12 23.36
C GLY A 37 14.27 11.59 22.91
N TYR A 38 13.62 10.73 23.71
CA TYR A 38 12.30 10.17 23.41
C TYR A 38 11.21 10.81 24.26
N GLN A 39 9.98 10.75 23.76
CA GLN A 39 8.77 11.16 24.47
C GLN A 39 8.01 9.92 24.93
N GLN A 40 7.58 9.89 26.19
CA GLN A 40 6.86 8.74 26.73
C GLN A 40 5.46 8.59 26.11
N VAL A 41 5.11 7.34 25.79
CA VAL A 41 3.77 6.91 25.37
C VAL A 41 3.30 5.80 26.31
N ASN A 42 2.50 6.14 27.31
CA ASN A 42 1.83 5.14 28.13
C ASN A 42 0.42 4.81 27.60
N ALA A 43 -0.21 3.78 28.17
CA ALA A 43 -1.56 3.33 27.81
C ALA A 43 -2.66 4.42 27.87
N LEU A 44 -2.44 5.52 28.59
CA LEU A 44 -3.38 6.64 28.69
C LEU A 44 -3.14 7.73 27.64
N THR A 45 -2.09 7.60 26.83
CA THR A 45 -1.73 8.56 25.78
C THR A 45 -2.68 8.43 24.59
N LYS A 46 -3.83 9.08 24.69
CA LYS A 46 -4.81 9.16 23.59
C LYS A 46 -4.38 10.17 22.55
N TYR A 47 -4.69 9.88 21.28
CA TYR A 47 -4.52 10.85 20.22
C TYR A 47 -5.43 12.06 20.47
N THR A 48 -4.87 13.26 20.35
CA THR A 48 -5.62 14.51 20.22
C THR A 48 -4.90 15.39 19.20
N ASN A 49 -5.63 16.30 18.55
CA ASN A 49 -5.03 17.21 17.56
C ASN A 49 -3.99 18.14 18.21
N GLU A 50 -4.16 18.49 19.49
CA GLU A 50 -3.22 19.35 20.22
C GLU A 50 -1.90 18.63 20.53
N LYS A 51 -1.98 17.34 20.88
CA LYS A 51 -0.78 16.51 21.15
C LYS A 51 -0.11 16.05 19.87
N GLY A 52 -0.89 15.81 18.82
CA GLY A 52 -0.42 15.36 17.52
C GLY A 52 0.01 13.90 17.47
N TYR A 53 -0.12 13.12 18.55
CA TYR A 53 0.11 11.68 18.53
C TYR A 53 -0.61 10.98 19.70
N GLY A 54 -0.90 9.69 19.54
CA GLY A 54 -1.42 8.83 20.61
C GLY A 54 -2.21 7.63 20.10
N PHE A 55 -2.70 6.81 21.02
CA PHE A 55 -3.63 5.73 20.72
C PHE A 55 -4.96 6.30 20.21
N ASP A 56 -5.43 5.80 19.07
CA ASP A 56 -6.63 6.27 18.37
C ASP A 56 -7.61 5.09 18.15
N LEU A 57 -8.76 5.33 17.51
CA LEU A 57 -9.73 4.31 17.10
C LEU A 57 -10.20 3.41 18.25
N ASN A 58 -10.44 4.03 19.42
CA ASN A 58 -10.89 3.37 20.66
C ASN A 58 -9.94 2.30 21.24
N SER A 59 -8.68 2.31 20.83
CA SER A 59 -7.65 1.41 21.33
C SER A 59 -7.47 1.49 22.84
N GLN A 60 -7.37 0.32 23.50
CA GLN A 60 -7.16 0.19 24.95
C GLN A 60 -5.96 -0.73 25.25
N PRO A 61 -4.73 -0.36 24.86
CA PRO A 61 -3.56 -1.15 25.22
C PRO A 61 -3.26 -1.05 26.72
N VAL A 62 -2.37 -1.89 27.19
CA VAL A 62 -1.76 -1.80 28.52
C VAL A 62 -0.28 -1.49 28.39
N ALA A 63 0.26 -0.74 29.35
CA ALA A 63 1.69 -0.44 29.42
C ALA A 63 2.33 -1.33 30.49
N ILE A 64 3.42 -2.01 30.12
CA ILE A 64 4.16 -2.93 30.99
C ILE A 64 5.57 -2.39 31.18
N ASP A 65 6.06 -2.43 32.42
CA ASP A 65 7.45 -2.11 32.77
C ASP A 65 8.08 -3.36 33.42
N ARG A 66 9.13 -3.89 32.77
CA ARG A 66 9.92 -5.04 33.24
C ARG A 66 11.05 -4.64 34.18
N LYS A 67 11.25 -3.34 34.43
CA LYS A 67 12.29 -2.75 35.29
C LYS A 67 13.70 -3.14 34.84
N GLY A 68 13.88 -3.26 33.52
CA GLY A 68 15.18 -3.48 32.89
C GLY A 68 16.10 -2.27 32.99
N THR A 69 17.33 -2.43 32.52
CA THR A 69 18.34 -1.34 32.54
C THR A 69 18.35 -0.50 31.28
N ASN A 70 17.85 -1.04 30.16
CA ASN A 70 17.72 -0.32 28.90
C ASN A 70 16.33 0.32 28.81
N PRO A 71 16.20 1.66 28.90
CA PRO A 71 14.91 2.33 28.89
C PRO A 71 14.10 2.07 27.60
N LEU A 72 14.75 1.86 26.45
CA LEU A 72 14.04 1.64 25.17
C LEU A 72 13.45 0.24 25.00
N THR A 73 13.78 -0.71 25.87
CA THR A 73 13.32 -2.11 25.75
C THR A 73 12.85 -2.68 27.08
N SER A 74 12.92 -1.90 28.16
CA SER A 74 12.48 -2.33 29.49
C SER A 74 10.98 -2.22 29.67
N ASP A 75 10.31 -1.44 28.84
CA ASP A 75 8.89 -1.17 28.89
C ASP A 75 8.31 -1.05 27.49
N PHE A 76 7.02 -1.34 27.38
CA PHE A 76 6.31 -1.42 26.11
C PHE A 76 4.80 -1.26 26.31
N CYS A 77 4.09 -1.07 25.21
CA CYS A 77 2.64 -1.22 25.15
C CYS A 77 2.24 -2.52 24.44
N THR A 78 1.21 -3.19 24.96
CA THR A 78 0.69 -4.45 24.44
C THR A 78 -0.82 -4.56 24.59
N SER A 79 -1.44 -5.52 23.91
CA SER A 79 -2.87 -5.79 23.98
C SER A 79 -3.17 -7.23 23.53
N ASN A 80 -4.30 -7.78 23.97
CA ASN A 80 -4.85 -9.06 23.47
C ASN A 80 -5.79 -8.87 22.25
N ALA A 81 -5.94 -7.63 21.78
CA ALA A 81 -6.72 -7.25 20.61
C ALA A 81 -5.93 -6.23 19.79
N PRO A 82 -6.21 -6.08 18.47
CA PRO A 82 -5.58 -5.04 17.67
C PRO A 82 -5.72 -3.65 18.28
N PHE A 83 -4.68 -2.83 18.17
CA PHE A 83 -4.69 -1.45 18.63
C PHE A 83 -4.02 -0.53 17.61
N PHE A 84 -4.46 0.72 17.61
CA PHE A 84 -4.10 1.74 16.65
C PHE A 84 -3.38 2.90 17.34
N PHE A 85 -2.34 3.39 16.69
CA PHE A 85 -1.57 4.53 17.13
C PHE A 85 -1.42 5.51 15.97
N SER A 86 -1.85 6.75 16.16
CA SER A 86 -1.84 7.77 15.13
C SER A 86 -0.87 8.89 15.46
N ILE A 87 -0.24 9.46 14.44
CA ILE A 87 0.67 10.60 14.50
C ILE A 87 0.26 11.59 13.42
N ALA A 88 -0.03 12.84 13.80
CA ALA A 88 -0.27 13.92 12.85
C ALA A 88 1.01 14.20 12.06
N LEU A 89 0.95 14.02 10.74
CA LEU A 89 2.07 14.24 9.85
C LEU A 89 1.58 14.97 8.59
N PRO A 90 2.32 15.97 8.09
CA PRO A 90 1.99 16.55 6.79
C PRO A 90 2.19 15.51 5.67
N GLU A 91 1.63 15.79 4.50
CA GLU A 91 1.86 14.96 3.32
C GLU A 91 3.37 14.84 3.03
N GLY A 92 3.81 13.61 2.77
CA GLY A 92 5.20 13.33 2.44
C GLY A 92 5.59 11.89 2.69
N ASN A 93 6.88 11.67 2.50
CA ASN A 93 7.50 10.37 2.65
C ASN A 93 8.27 10.28 3.96
N TYR A 94 8.11 9.16 4.65
CA TYR A 94 8.66 8.95 5.98
C TYR A 94 9.39 7.62 6.08
N ARG A 95 10.53 7.62 6.77
CA ARG A 95 11.13 6.42 7.33
C ARG A 95 10.59 6.22 8.73
N VAL A 96 10.12 5.01 9.00
CA VAL A 96 9.62 4.62 10.30
C VAL A 96 10.44 3.44 10.79
N SER A 97 10.92 3.53 12.03
CA SER A 97 11.54 2.39 12.72
C SER A 97 10.72 2.05 13.95
N ILE A 98 10.40 0.76 14.13
CA ILE A 98 9.59 0.28 15.24
C ILE A 98 10.34 -0.84 15.95
N THR A 99 10.61 -0.66 17.24
CA THR A 99 11.20 -1.67 18.10
C THR A 99 10.11 -2.48 18.78
N LEU A 100 10.25 -3.80 18.71
CA LEU A 100 9.27 -4.78 19.15
C LEU A 100 9.97 -5.83 20.03
N GLY A 101 9.34 -6.23 21.13
CA GLY A 101 9.85 -7.29 21.99
C GLY A 101 9.26 -7.30 23.39
N ASP A 102 9.73 -8.25 24.19
CA ASP A 102 9.48 -8.31 25.63
C ASP A 102 10.55 -9.20 26.27
N ASP A 103 11.20 -8.71 27.31
CA ASP A 103 12.22 -9.46 28.04
C ASP A 103 11.70 -10.79 28.61
N TRP A 104 10.40 -10.90 28.94
CA TRP A 104 9.89 -12.02 29.74
C TRP A 104 9.05 -13.04 28.96
N GLN A 105 8.49 -12.66 27.82
CA GLN A 105 7.55 -13.50 27.06
C GLN A 105 7.76 -13.33 25.56
N PRO A 106 7.48 -14.37 24.74
CA PRO A 106 7.47 -14.20 23.29
C PRO A 106 6.38 -13.23 22.85
N ALA A 107 6.61 -12.50 21.77
CA ALA A 107 5.64 -11.60 21.16
C ALA A 107 5.41 -11.98 19.69
N GLU A 108 4.22 -11.65 19.20
CA GLU A 108 3.89 -11.77 17.78
C GLU A 108 3.18 -10.50 17.35
N THR A 109 3.77 -9.79 16.39
CA THR A 109 3.28 -8.50 15.91
C THR A 109 3.14 -8.46 14.39
N THR A 110 1.96 -8.12 13.92
CA THR A 110 1.67 -7.70 12.54
C THR A 110 1.46 -6.20 12.55
N ILE A 111 1.97 -5.52 11.52
CA ILE A 111 1.89 -4.06 11.39
C ILE A 111 1.24 -3.72 10.06
N LYS A 112 0.18 -2.92 10.13
CA LYS A 112 -0.42 -2.28 8.97
C LYS A 112 -0.38 -0.77 9.15
N ALA A 113 -0.31 -0.03 8.05
CA ALA A 113 -0.38 1.43 8.03
C ALA A 113 -1.61 1.92 7.28
N GLU A 114 -2.13 3.09 7.64
CA GLU A 114 -3.28 3.73 7.00
C GLU A 114 -4.50 2.80 6.89
N SER A 115 -5.19 2.79 5.75
CA SER A 115 -6.28 1.86 5.45
C SER A 115 -5.75 0.46 5.15
N ARG A 116 -5.04 -0.14 6.11
CA ARG A 116 -4.55 -1.53 6.15
C ARG A 116 -3.47 -1.88 5.11
N GLN A 117 -2.61 -0.94 4.71
CA GLN A 117 -1.41 -1.28 3.94
C GLN A 117 -0.52 -2.23 4.75
N LEU A 118 -0.22 -3.42 4.23
CA LEU A 118 0.54 -4.42 4.97
C LEU A 118 2.03 -4.09 4.99
N ILE A 119 2.57 -3.75 6.15
CA ILE A 119 3.98 -3.40 6.34
C ILE A 119 4.80 -4.63 6.71
N SER A 120 4.36 -5.38 7.72
CA SER A 120 4.99 -6.61 8.18
C SER A 120 3.97 -7.58 8.72
N LYS A 121 4.21 -8.88 8.54
CA LYS A 121 3.30 -9.96 8.93
C LYS A 121 4.00 -10.92 9.89
N ASN A 122 3.35 -11.19 11.02
CA ASN A 122 3.70 -12.20 12.03
C ASN A 122 5.19 -12.15 12.44
N ILE A 123 5.65 -10.96 12.81
CA ILE A 123 6.98 -10.79 13.38
C ILE A 123 7.00 -11.44 14.76
N ILE A 124 7.76 -12.52 14.89
CA ILE A 124 7.90 -13.29 16.14
C ILE A 124 9.20 -12.89 16.82
N THR A 125 9.11 -12.50 18.09
CA THR A 125 10.27 -12.37 18.98
C THR A 125 10.18 -13.38 20.12
N LYS A 126 11.31 -13.97 20.51
CA LYS A 126 11.40 -14.81 21.71
C LYS A 126 11.45 -13.94 22.97
N ALA A 127 11.21 -14.54 24.13
CA ALA A 127 11.46 -13.86 25.40
C ALA A 127 12.94 -13.40 25.47
N GLY A 128 13.16 -12.12 25.77
CA GLY A 128 14.50 -11.51 25.80
C GLY A 128 15.02 -11.04 24.44
N GLU A 129 14.23 -11.21 23.37
CA GLU A 129 14.57 -10.75 22.03
C GLU A 129 13.78 -9.47 21.71
N HIS A 130 14.53 -8.45 21.27
CA HIS A 130 13.97 -7.22 20.74
C HIS A 130 14.52 -7.01 19.34
N ILE A 131 13.64 -6.67 18.41
CA ILE A 131 14.02 -6.38 17.03
C ILE A 131 13.48 -5.02 16.63
N THR A 132 14.22 -4.31 15.78
CA THR A 132 13.74 -3.08 15.15
C THR A 132 13.45 -3.37 13.68
N ILE A 133 12.22 -3.14 13.26
CA ILE A 133 11.87 -3.16 11.84
C ILE A 133 11.92 -1.75 11.27
N HIS A 134 12.24 -1.65 9.98
CA HIS A 134 12.29 -0.39 9.26
C HIS A 134 11.40 -0.47 8.02
N PHE A 135 10.71 0.62 7.71
CA PHE A 135 9.97 0.74 6.46
C PHE A 135 9.85 2.19 6.02
N ALA A 136 9.47 2.37 4.76
CA ALA A 136 9.09 3.65 4.22
C ALA A 136 7.57 3.68 4.06
N VAL A 137 6.95 4.81 4.38
CA VAL A 137 5.50 5.03 4.22
C VAL A 137 5.25 6.40 3.61
N ASN A 138 4.22 6.49 2.77
CA ASN A 138 3.73 7.75 2.26
C ASN A 138 2.47 8.15 3.06
N VAL A 139 2.52 9.31 3.70
CA VAL A 139 1.33 9.97 4.27
C VAL A 139 0.81 10.91 3.20
N ARG A 140 -0.48 10.82 2.88
CA ARG A 140 -1.10 11.59 1.79
C ARG A 140 -2.28 12.41 2.29
N ASP A 141 -2.57 13.48 1.57
CA ASP A 141 -3.76 14.30 1.80
C ASP A 141 -4.56 14.49 0.51
N SER A 142 -5.75 15.07 0.65
CA SER A 142 -6.63 15.36 -0.50
C SER A 142 -6.31 16.69 -1.19
N MET A 143 -5.35 17.48 -0.71
CA MET A 143 -5.18 18.88 -1.09
C MET A 143 -4.14 19.05 -2.20
N ILE A 144 -4.51 19.60 -3.35
CA ILE A 144 -3.51 20.03 -4.36
C ILE A 144 -3.00 21.43 -3.96
N GLU A 145 -1.70 21.71 -4.21
CA GLU A 145 -1.09 23.04 -4.02
C GLU A 145 -2.05 24.15 -4.49
N SER A 146 -2.19 25.23 -3.71
CA SER A 146 -3.22 26.29 -3.79
C SER A 146 -4.60 26.00 -3.16
N GLY A 147 -4.70 24.98 -2.30
CA GLY A 147 -5.90 24.74 -1.49
C GLY A 147 -7.08 24.13 -2.26
N ARG A 148 -6.82 23.51 -3.43
CA ARG A 148 -7.86 22.89 -4.25
C ARG A 148 -7.87 21.36 -4.02
N PRO A 149 -8.91 20.74 -3.46
CA PRO A 149 -8.89 19.30 -3.18
C PRO A 149 -9.09 18.45 -4.44
N ILE A 150 -8.60 17.20 -4.41
CA ILE A 150 -9.12 16.13 -5.27
C ILE A 150 -10.59 15.87 -4.95
N LYS A 151 -11.31 15.25 -5.88
CA LYS A 151 -12.70 14.85 -5.65
C LYS A 151 -12.74 13.47 -5.01
N LEU A 152 -12.86 13.44 -3.68
CA LEU A 152 -13.14 12.22 -2.93
C LEU A 152 -14.57 11.72 -3.20
N LYS A 153 -14.74 10.41 -3.22
CA LYS A 153 -16.03 9.73 -3.19
C LYS A 153 -16.54 9.67 -1.75
N HIS A 154 -17.84 9.40 -1.61
CA HIS A 154 -18.51 9.44 -0.31
C HIS A 154 -17.84 8.52 0.72
N ASP A 155 -17.46 7.31 0.32
CA ASP A 155 -16.83 6.28 1.15
C ASP A 155 -15.35 6.54 1.46
N GLU A 156 -14.72 7.53 0.81
CA GLU A 156 -13.32 7.90 1.09
C GLU A 156 -13.17 8.92 2.21
N HIS A 157 -14.22 9.67 2.55
CA HIS A 157 -14.14 10.69 3.59
C HIS A 157 -13.90 10.11 4.99
N ASP A 158 -14.29 8.86 5.20
CA ASP A 158 -14.10 8.15 6.47
C ASP A 158 -12.82 7.28 6.47
N LYS A 159 -12.03 7.29 5.38
CA LYS A 159 -10.77 6.54 5.31
C LYS A 159 -9.64 7.28 6.02
N LEU A 160 -8.72 6.49 6.57
CA LEU A 160 -7.51 6.99 7.22
C LEU A 160 -6.56 7.66 6.22
N ASP A 161 -6.66 7.29 4.95
CA ASP A 161 -5.75 7.72 3.87
C ASP A 161 -5.71 9.24 3.60
N TRP A 162 -6.69 10.02 4.09
CA TRP A 162 -6.85 11.45 3.74
C TRP A 162 -6.94 12.37 4.95
N ASP A 163 -6.61 11.90 6.15
CA ASP A 163 -6.87 12.59 7.42
C ASP A 163 -5.67 13.38 7.99
N ASN A 164 -4.55 13.44 7.26
CA ASN A 164 -3.26 14.06 7.67
C ASN A 164 -2.63 13.39 8.89
N LYS A 165 -2.81 12.09 9.05
CA LYS A 165 -2.10 11.29 10.04
C LYS A 165 -1.36 10.15 9.36
N LEU A 166 -0.32 9.66 10.02
CA LEU A 166 0.10 8.28 9.93
C LEU A 166 -0.65 7.49 10.99
N THR A 167 -1.45 6.51 10.60
CA THR A 167 -2.11 5.57 11.54
C THR A 167 -1.51 4.18 11.39
N LEU A 168 -1.00 3.64 12.50
CA LEU A 168 -0.42 2.30 12.58
C LEU A 168 -1.36 1.36 13.33
N GLU A 169 -1.69 0.22 12.75
CA GLU A 169 -2.36 -0.90 13.40
C GLU A 169 -1.31 -1.92 13.85
N PHE A 170 -1.34 -2.26 15.14
CA PHE A 170 -0.58 -3.37 15.72
C PHE A 170 -1.53 -4.50 16.09
N SER A 171 -1.30 -5.68 15.53
CA SER A 171 -2.12 -6.88 15.74
C SER A 171 -1.25 -8.13 15.87
N GLY A 172 -1.86 -9.31 16.05
CA GLY A 172 -1.15 -10.57 16.33
C GLY A 172 -1.57 -11.18 17.66
N ALA A 173 -0.99 -12.33 18.02
CA ALA A 173 -1.34 -13.02 19.26
C ALA A 173 -1.01 -12.21 20.52
N ARG A 174 0.10 -11.44 20.48
CA ARG A 174 0.53 -10.55 21.56
C ARG A 174 1.49 -9.47 21.03
N PRO A 175 0.98 -8.44 20.33
CA PRO A 175 1.80 -7.33 19.86
C PRO A 175 2.46 -6.62 21.04
N CYS A 176 3.77 -6.37 20.96
CA CYS A 176 4.53 -5.67 22.00
C CYS A 176 5.39 -4.60 21.32
N VAL A 177 5.06 -3.33 21.56
CA VAL A 177 5.71 -2.18 20.92
C VAL A 177 6.51 -1.43 21.97
N ASP A 178 7.83 -1.41 21.82
CA ASP A 178 8.76 -0.74 22.72
C ASP A 178 8.97 0.72 22.30
N ALA A 179 9.23 0.97 21.00
CA ALA A 179 9.58 2.32 20.55
C ALA A 179 9.22 2.56 19.07
N ILE A 180 9.01 3.82 18.72
CA ILE A 180 8.83 4.29 17.34
C ILE A 180 9.71 5.51 17.08
N THR A 181 10.38 5.54 15.93
CA THR A 181 11.00 6.76 15.38
C THR A 181 10.45 7.05 14.01
N ILE A 182 10.25 8.33 13.71
CA ILE A 182 9.72 8.81 12.42
C ILE A 182 10.60 9.94 11.92
N GLU A 183 11.09 9.78 10.69
CA GLU A 183 11.95 10.75 10.02
C GLU A 183 11.34 11.07 8.65
N ARG A 184 11.25 12.37 8.32
CA ARG A 184 10.85 12.77 6.97
C ARG A 184 12.03 12.52 6.02
N ASP A 185 11.78 11.80 4.93
CA ASP A 185 12.76 11.53 3.88
C ASP A 185 12.14 11.75 2.51
N GLU A 186 12.44 12.89 1.89
CA GLU A 186 11.96 13.22 0.55
C GLU A 186 12.83 12.59 -0.55
N ASN A 187 13.94 11.96 -0.21
CA ASN A 187 14.84 11.32 -1.16
C ASN A 187 14.43 9.89 -1.48
N ILE A 188 13.57 9.27 -0.67
CA ILE A 188 13.04 7.95 -1.03
C ILE A 188 12.15 8.03 -2.27
N PRO A 189 12.34 7.12 -3.24
CA PRO A 189 11.49 7.05 -4.40
C PRO A 189 10.09 6.61 -3.98
N THR A 190 9.09 7.19 -4.64
CA THR A 190 7.69 6.84 -4.46
C THR A 190 7.22 5.99 -5.62
N ILE A 191 6.50 4.92 -5.31
CA ILE A 191 5.72 4.15 -6.28
C ILE A 191 4.27 4.56 -6.11
N PHE A 192 3.78 5.37 -7.04
CA PHE A 192 2.40 5.81 -7.09
C PHE A 192 1.53 4.75 -7.76
N LEU A 193 0.39 4.41 -7.15
CA LEU A 193 -0.57 3.48 -7.72
C LEU A 193 -1.82 4.24 -8.19
N ALA A 194 -2.13 4.14 -9.48
CA ALA A 194 -3.37 4.61 -10.07
C ALA A 194 -4.19 3.40 -10.55
N GLY A 195 -5.40 3.23 -10.00
CA GLY A 195 -6.24 2.10 -10.35
C GLY A 195 -7.63 2.10 -9.71
N ASN A 196 -8.22 0.90 -9.65
CA ASN A 196 -9.60 0.68 -9.22
C ASN A 196 -9.70 -0.15 -7.92
N SER A 197 -10.82 -0.87 -7.70
CA SER A 197 -11.09 -1.65 -6.48
C SER A 197 -10.12 -2.82 -6.24
N THR A 198 -9.47 -3.31 -7.29
CA THR A 198 -8.45 -4.37 -7.22
C THR A 198 -7.07 -3.86 -6.78
N VAL A 199 -6.89 -2.54 -6.72
CA VAL A 199 -5.64 -1.85 -6.38
C VAL A 199 -5.76 -1.01 -5.09
N THR A 200 -6.91 -0.36 -4.85
CA THR A 200 -7.15 0.60 -3.75
C THR A 200 -6.96 0.02 -2.35
N ASP A 201 -6.54 0.84 -1.40
CA ASP A 201 -6.58 0.46 0.02
C ASP A 201 -8.04 0.26 0.48
N GLN A 202 -8.33 -0.94 0.98
CA GLN A 202 -9.64 -1.32 1.54
C GLN A 202 -9.54 -1.27 3.07
N GLY A 203 -10.03 -0.20 3.69
CA GLY A 203 -9.87 0.03 5.14
C GLY A 203 -10.65 -0.91 6.06
N VAL A 204 -11.44 -1.83 5.50
CA VAL A 204 -12.37 -2.69 6.25
C VAL A 204 -12.38 -4.11 5.69
N GLU A 205 -12.48 -5.10 6.57
CA GLU A 205 -12.67 -6.49 6.23
C GLU A 205 -14.05 -6.74 5.60
N PRO A 206 -14.22 -7.80 4.79
CA PRO A 206 -13.19 -8.75 4.34
C PRO A 206 -12.54 -8.38 3.02
N TRP A 207 -12.64 -7.12 2.60
CA TRP A 207 -12.20 -6.69 1.28
C TRP A 207 -10.73 -6.32 1.31
N ALA A 208 -9.99 -6.73 0.29
CA ALA A 208 -8.58 -6.37 0.12
C ALA A 208 -8.20 -6.26 -1.35
N SER A 209 -7.04 -5.67 -1.60
CA SER A 209 -6.52 -5.40 -2.93
C SER A 209 -5.01 -5.64 -2.99
N TRP A 210 -4.46 -5.84 -4.18
CA TRP A 210 -3.04 -6.12 -4.29
C TRP A 210 -2.18 -4.89 -3.95
N GLY A 211 -2.64 -3.68 -4.29
CA GLY A 211 -1.89 -2.44 -4.02
C GLY A 211 -1.69 -2.20 -2.53
N GLN A 212 -2.69 -2.58 -1.73
CA GLN A 212 -2.64 -2.55 -0.27
C GLN A 212 -1.64 -3.55 0.34
N MET A 213 -1.43 -4.70 -0.30
CA MET A 213 -0.51 -5.74 0.18
C MET A 213 0.91 -5.59 -0.36
N PHE A 214 1.07 -4.82 -1.44
CA PHE A 214 2.36 -4.62 -2.12
C PHE A 214 3.50 -4.04 -1.23
N PRO A 215 3.26 -3.13 -0.26
CA PRO A 215 4.31 -2.59 0.60
C PRO A 215 5.11 -3.67 1.34
N TYR A 216 4.48 -4.81 1.69
CA TYR A 216 5.13 -5.93 2.36
C TYR A 216 6.33 -6.47 1.57
N PHE A 217 6.25 -6.46 0.24
CA PHE A 217 7.29 -7.00 -0.65
C PHE A 217 8.40 -6.00 -0.97
N ILE A 218 8.31 -4.76 -0.47
CA ILE A 218 9.36 -3.76 -0.65
C ILE A 218 10.44 -3.97 0.42
N LYS A 219 11.71 -3.86 0.01
CA LYS A 219 12.85 -3.88 0.95
C LYS A 219 12.68 -2.75 1.98
N PRO A 220 12.99 -3.00 3.25
CA PRO A 220 12.92 -2.00 4.32
C PRO A 220 13.48 -0.62 3.91
N GLY A 221 12.60 0.38 3.85
CA GLY A 221 12.96 1.78 3.57
C GLY A 221 13.44 2.06 2.14
N ALA A 222 13.29 1.14 1.18
CA ALA A 222 13.83 1.29 -0.16
C ALA A 222 12.96 2.16 -1.09
N ALA A 223 11.63 2.14 -0.89
CA ALA A 223 10.66 2.98 -1.58
C ALA A 223 9.38 3.10 -0.74
N ALA A 224 8.65 4.22 -0.87
CA ALA A 224 7.30 4.36 -0.31
C ALA A 224 6.24 4.02 -1.36
N ILE A 225 5.11 3.45 -0.92
CA ILE A 225 3.95 3.18 -1.77
C ILE A 225 2.89 4.25 -1.51
N ALA A 226 2.47 4.95 -2.56
CA ALA A 226 1.43 5.97 -2.48
C ALA A 226 0.22 5.52 -3.31
N ASN A 227 -0.78 4.95 -2.63
CA ASN A 227 -1.93 4.34 -3.30
C ASN A 227 -3.07 5.34 -3.50
N TYR A 228 -3.23 5.83 -4.73
CA TYR A 228 -4.29 6.78 -5.11
C TYR A 228 -5.47 6.09 -5.81
N ALA A 229 -5.42 4.76 -5.99
CA ALA A 229 -6.50 4.00 -6.58
C ALA A 229 -7.79 4.13 -5.77
N VAL A 230 -8.94 3.99 -6.43
CA VAL A 230 -10.24 4.08 -5.77
C VAL A 230 -11.24 3.12 -6.40
N SER A 231 -12.05 2.47 -5.56
CA SER A 231 -13.13 1.57 -5.97
C SER A 231 -14.01 2.19 -7.06
N GLY A 232 -14.33 1.42 -8.10
CA GLY A 232 -15.17 1.85 -9.22
C GLY A 232 -14.54 2.88 -10.17
N SER A 233 -13.27 3.23 -10.03
CA SER A 233 -12.62 4.20 -10.92
C SER A 233 -12.41 3.68 -12.34
N THR A 234 -12.40 4.62 -13.29
CA THR A 234 -12.02 4.48 -14.70
C THR A 234 -10.90 5.49 -14.99
N LEU A 235 -10.17 5.34 -16.09
CA LEU A 235 -9.16 6.30 -16.53
C LEU A 235 -9.73 7.73 -16.60
N LYS A 236 -10.92 7.87 -17.22
CA LYS A 236 -11.65 9.15 -17.34
C LYS A 236 -12.01 9.73 -15.98
N ALA A 237 -12.61 8.93 -15.10
CA ALA A 237 -13.01 9.39 -13.78
C ALA A 237 -11.81 9.81 -12.93
N PHE A 238 -10.71 9.05 -12.96
CA PHE A 238 -9.50 9.34 -12.20
C PHE A 238 -8.89 10.69 -12.57
N ILE A 239 -8.90 11.04 -13.86
CA ILE A 239 -8.48 12.36 -14.35
C ILE A 239 -9.48 13.44 -13.91
N ALA A 240 -10.79 13.21 -14.11
CA ALA A 240 -11.84 14.16 -13.75
C ALA A 240 -11.90 14.45 -12.23
N GLU A 241 -11.55 13.47 -11.41
CA GLU A 241 -11.42 13.55 -9.95
C GLU A 241 -10.11 14.22 -9.50
N ARG A 242 -9.25 14.62 -10.46
CA ARG A 242 -7.99 15.32 -10.26
C ARG A 242 -6.92 14.51 -9.51
N ARG A 243 -7.06 13.20 -9.45
CA ARG A 243 -6.07 12.32 -8.80
C ARG A 243 -4.77 12.27 -9.57
N LEU A 244 -4.82 12.20 -10.91
CA LEU A 244 -3.61 12.28 -11.74
C LEU A 244 -2.92 13.64 -11.61
N GLU A 245 -3.69 14.73 -11.50
CA GLU A 245 -3.14 16.07 -11.22
C GLU A 245 -2.39 16.07 -9.89
N LYS A 246 -2.99 15.54 -8.81
CA LYS A 246 -2.33 15.41 -7.50
C LYS A 246 -1.04 14.61 -7.58
N ILE A 247 -1.07 13.40 -8.16
CA ILE A 247 0.13 12.57 -8.33
C ILE A 247 1.21 13.32 -9.12
N SER A 248 0.85 13.98 -10.22
CA SER A 248 1.81 14.71 -11.07
C SER A 248 2.59 15.79 -10.32
N ARG A 249 1.98 16.42 -9.31
CA ARG A 249 2.64 17.44 -8.50
C ARG A 249 3.60 16.87 -7.46
N LEU A 250 3.42 15.61 -7.08
CA LEU A 250 4.24 14.92 -6.10
C LEU A 250 5.37 14.11 -6.74
N MET A 251 5.19 13.69 -7.99
CA MET A 251 6.19 12.93 -8.72
C MET A 251 7.49 13.72 -8.89
N LYS A 252 8.61 13.04 -8.63
CA LYS A 252 9.97 13.51 -8.90
C LYS A 252 10.76 12.49 -9.74
N PRO A 253 11.89 12.90 -10.34
CA PRO A 253 12.73 11.98 -11.10
C PRO A 253 13.13 10.73 -10.30
N GLY A 254 12.89 9.55 -10.88
CA GLY A 254 13.17 8.26 -10.24
C GLY A 254 11.99 7.63 -9.51
N ASP A 255 10.87 8.33 -9.37
CA ASP A 255 9.59 7.76 -8.94
C ASP A 255 8.98 6.86 -10.03
N TYR A 256 7.96 6.08 -9.66
CA TYR A 256 7.21 5.22 -10.57
C TYR A 256 5.72 5.54 -10.53
N LEU A 257 5.06 5.42 -11.68
CA LEU A 257 3.59 5.49 -11.76
C LEU A 257 3.05 4.18 -12.33
N PHE A 258 2.43 3.37 -11.47
CA PHE A 258 1.75 2.13 -11.85
C PHE A 258 0.32 2.46 -12.24
N VAL A 259 -0.11 1.97 -13.41
CA VAL A 259 -1.43 2.28 -13.99
C VAL A 259 -2.17 0.97 -14.28
N GLU A 260 -3.26 0.71 -13.56
CA GLU A 260 -4.11 -0.47 -13.75
C GLU A 260 -5.60 -0.09 -13.87
N PHE A 261 -6.12 -0.19 -15.09
CA PHE A 261 -7.53 0.09 -15.42
C PHE A 261 -8.02 -0.84 -16.53
N ALA A 262 -9.33 -1.10 -16.55
CA ALA A 262 -10.10 -1.82 -17.59
C ALA A 262 -11.44 -2.30 -17.02
N HIS A 263 -11.45 -2.74 -15.75
CA HIS A 263 -12.62 -3.37 -15.13
C HIS A 263 -13.90 -2.53 -15.24
N ASN A 264 -13.79 -1.22 -15.03
CA ASN A 264 -14.89 -0.27 -15.11
C ASN A 264 -14.96 0.45 -16.45
N ASP A 265 -13.81 0.62 -17.11
CA ASP A 265 -13.65 1.31 -18.39
C ASP A 265 -14.40 0.61 -19.53
N GLN A 266 -14.55 -0.72 -19.44
CA GLN A 266 -15.30 -1.52 -20.42
C GLN A 266 -16.83 -1.44 -20.29
N LYS A 267 -17.33 -0.84 -19.20
CA LYS A 267 -18.77 -0.85 -18.91
C LYS A 267 -19.45 0.25 -19.72
N PRO A 268 -20.59 -0.04 -20.38
CA PRO A 268 -21.35 0.98 -21.10
C PRO A 268 -21.68 2.17 -20.20
N GLY A 269 -21.45 3.38 -20.71
CA GLY A 269 -21.70 4.62 -19.98
C GLY A 269 -20.81 5.76 -20.42
N PRO A 270 -20.92 6.94 -19.78
CA PRO A 270 -20.14 8.13 -20.16
C PRO A 270 -18.62 7.95 -20.00
N ASN A 271 -18.21 7.06 -19.09
CA ASN A 271 -16.81 6.75 -18.82
C ASN A 271 -16.28 5.57 -19.66
N HIS A 272 -17.08 4.98 -20.55
CA HIS A 272 -16.64 3.92 -21.45
C HIS A 272 -15.49 4.40 -22.34
N VAL A 273 -14.51 3.54 -22.59
CA VAL A 273 -13.42 3.75 -23.55
C VAL A 273 -13.12 2.45 -24.28
N ASP A 274 -12.86 2.49 -25.58
CA ASP A 274 -12.67 1.29 -26.40
C ASP A 274 -11.18 0.90 -26.52
N PRO A 275 -10.87 -0.42 -26.51
CA PRO A 275 -9.51 -0.92 -26.68
C PRO A 275 -8.94 -0.48 -28.04
N TYR A 276 -7.61 -0.34 -28.11
CA TYR A 276 -6.84 0.13 -29.27
C TYR A 276 -7.13 1.56 -29.74
N THR A 277 -8.09 2.26 -29.12
CA THR A 277 -8.47 3.63 -29.47
C THR A 277 -8.46 4.51 -28.23
N SER A 278 -9.62 4.89 -27.71
CA SER A 278 -9.74 5.82 -26.59
C SER A 278 -9.10 5.26 -25.31
N TYR A 279 -9.16 3.95 -25.05
CA TYR A 279 -8.46 3.35 -23.91
C TYR A 279 -6.95 3.65 -23.95
N ASN A 280 -6.32 3.40 -25.10
CA ASN A 280 -4.91 3.68 -25.35
C ASN A 280 -4.59 5.17 -25.31
N GLU A 281 -5.46 6.03 -25.86
CA GLU A 281 -5.32 7.49 -25.74
C GLU A 281 -5.28 7.94 -24.28
N TYR A 282 -6.16 7.39 -23.44
CA TYR A 282 -6.16 7.70 -22.01
C TYR A 282 -4.94 7.12 -21.30
N LEU A 283 -4.48 5.91 -21.63
CA LEU A 283 -3.23 5.37 -21.08
C LEU A 283 -2.04 6.29 -21.37
N ARG A 284 -1.96 6.86 -22.58
CA ARG A 284 -0.91 7.82 -22.94
C ARG A 284 -0.91 9.06 -22.05
N ILE A 285 -2.06 9.55 -21.60
CA ILE A 285 -2.11 10.69 -20.67
C ILE A 285 -1.37 10.39 -19.36
N PHE A 286 -1.50 9.17 -18.82
CA PHE A 286 -0.79 8.77 -17.61
C PHE A 286 0.71 8.57 -17.88
N ILE A 287 1.05 7.93 -19.01
CA ILE A 287 2.43 7.71 -19.45
C ILE A 287 3.16 9.05 -19.62
N ASP A 288 2.56 9.99 -20.32
CA ASP A 288 3.11 11.31 -20.59
C ASP A 288 3.22 12.13 -19.30
N SER A 289 2.23 12.02 -18.39
CA SER A 289 2.30 12.65 -17.07
C SER A 289 3.51 12.17 -16.27
N ALA A 290 3.75 10.85 -16.20
CA ALA A 290 4.93 10.31 -15.52
C ALA A 290 6.24 10.83 -16.14
N ARG A 291 6.36 10.72 -17.46
CA ARG A 291 7.57 11.15 -18.21
C ARG A 291 7.85 12.64 -18.05
N ALA A 292 6.82 13.48 -18.09
CA ALA A 292 6.94 14.92 -17.93
C ALA A 292 7.55 15.33 -16.56
N HIS A 293 7.41 14.46 -15.54
CA HIS A 293 7.94 14.67 -14.19
C HIS A 293 9.17 13.81 -13.89
N GLY A 294 9.75 13.15 -14.92
CA GLY A 294 10.92 12.28 -14.77
C GLY A 294 10.65 10.95 -14.05
N ALA A 295 9.38 10.63 -13.80
CA ALA A 295 8.96 9.35 -13.26
C ALA A 295 8.88 8.29 -14.36
N ILE A 296 8.95 7.02 -13.95
CA ILE A 296 8.95 5.86 -14.83
C ILE A 296 7.52 5.29 -14.88
N PRO A 297 6.82 5.35 -16.03
CA PRO A 297 5.51 4.72 -16.16
C PRO A 297 5.64 3.20 -16.19
N VAL A 298 4.71 2.53 -15.52
CA VAL A 298 4.56 1.07 -15.52
C VAL A 298 3.07 0.77 -15.76
N LEU A 299 2.77 0.09 -16.86
CA LEU A 299 1.42 -0.40 -17.12
C LEU A 299 1.24 -1.76 -16.45
N VAL A 300 0.12 -1.95 -15.76
CA VAL A 300 -0.24 -3.22 -15.13
C VAL A 300 -1.60 -3.65 -15.68
N THR A 301 -1.66 -4.78 -16.38
CA THR A 301 -2.93 -5.27 -16.93
C THR A 301 -3.86 -5.68 -15.79
N SER A 302 -5.13 -5.28 -15.84
CA SER A 302 -6.09 -5.64 -14.79
C SER A 302 -6.24 -7.15 -14.60
N THR A 303 -6.45 -7.56 -13.34
CA THR A 303 -6.63 -8.97 -12.96
C THR A 303 -7.78 -9.66 -13.70
N CYS A 304 -7.71 -10.97 -13.89
CA CYS A 304 -8.85 -11.74 -14.36
C CYS A 304 -10.00 -11.71 -13.33
N ARG A 305 -11.24 -11.77 -13.82
CA ARG A 305 -12.38 -12.17 -12.97
C ARG A 305 -12.37 -13.69 -12.80
N ARG A 306 -12.84 -14.19 -11.65
CA ARG A 306 -13.03 -15.63 -11.42
C ARG A 306 -14.27 -16.13 -12.16
N PHE A 307 -14.15 -16.34 -13.47
CA PHE A 307 -15.20 -16.86 -14.32
C PHE A 307 -14.66 -17.99 -15.20
N PHE A 308 -15.02 -19.22 -14.85
CA PHE A 308 -14.56 -20.43 -15.54
C PHE A 308 -15.57 -20.89 -16.58
N ASP A 309 -15.09 -21.35 -17.72
CA ASP A 309 -15.91 -22.09 -18.68
C ASP A 309 -16.14 -23.55 -18.26
N SER A 310 -16.89 -24.31 -19.07
CA SER A 310 -17.19 -25.72 -18.79
C SER A 310 -15.97 -26.65 -18.88
N THR A 311 -14.84 -26.18 -19.40
CA THR A 311 -13.59 -26.94 -19.51
C THR A 311 -12.61 -26.62 -18.39
N GLY A 312 -12.94 -25.67 -17.51
CA GLY A 312 -12.10 -25.29 -16.37
C GLY A 312 -11.07 -24.22 -16.68
N HIS A 313 -11.20 -23.50 -17.81
CA HIS A 313 -10.36 -22.36 -18.15
C HIS A 313 -11.02 -21.03 -17.81
N ILE A 314 -10.21 -20.02 -17.50
CA ILE A 314 -10.70 -18.67 -17.22
C ILE A 314 -11.13 -18.01 -18.52
N MET A 315 -12.36 -17.50 -18.52
CA MET A 315 -12.87 -16.72 -19.65
C MET A 315 -12.29 -15.30 -19.65
N PRO A 316 -11.94 -14.76 -20.83
CA PRO A 316 -11.40 -13.40 -20.98
C PRO A 316 -12.53 -12.36 -20.87
N THR A 317 -13.05 -12.15 -19.66
CA THR A 317 -14.17 -11.21 -19.41
C THR A 317 -13.80 -9.74 -19.56
N LEU A 318 -12.52 -9.42 -19.75
CA LEU A 318 -12.02 -8.08 -20.07
C LEU A 318 -11.87 -7.85 -21.57
N GLY A 319 -12.25 -8.80 -22.43
CA GLY A 319 -12.06 -8.66 -23.88
C GLY A 319 -10.63 -8.29 -24.26
N ASP A 320 -10.49 -7.35 -25.20
CA ASP A 320 -9.19 -6.98 -25.78
C ASP A 320 -8.39 -5.95 -24.93
N TYR A 321 -8.86 -5.55 -23.75
CA TYR A 321 -8.21 -4.50 -22.96
C TYR A 321 -6.79 -4.88 -22.49
N PRO A 322 -6.52 -6.11 -22.00
CA PRO A 322 -5.16 -6.54 -21.69
C PRO A 322 -4.25 -6.40 -22.92
N ASP A 323 -4.66 -6.96 -24.06
CA ASP A 323 -3.87 -6.91 -25.30
C ASP A 323 -3.64 -5.48 -25.81
N ALA A 324 -4.65 -4.61 -25.70
CA ALA A 324 -4.56 -3.20 -26.03
C ALA A 324 -3.56 -2.45 -25.13
N MET A 325 -3.52 -2.77 -23.83
CA MET A 325 -2.52 -2.21 -22.91
C MET A 325 -1.12 -2.72 -23.26
N GLN A 326 -0.95 -4.01 -23.54
CA GLN A 326 0.33 -4.57 -23.95
C GLN A 326 0.82 -3.97 -25.28
N TYR A 327 -0.11 -3.71 -26.20
CA TYR A 327 0.17 -3.02 -27.45
C TYR A 327 0.71 -1.60 -27.18
N GLU A 328 0.07 -0.82 -26.30
CA GLU A 328 0.58 0.51 -25.94
C GLU A 328 1.95 0.43 -25.26
N ALA A 329 2.14 -0.52 -24.34
CA ALA A 329 3.41 -0.71 -23.66
C ALA A 329 4.57 -0.94 -24.65
N ARG A 330 4.35 -1.80 -25.65
CA ARG A 330 5.33 -2.07 -26.71
C ARG A 330 5.55 -0.86 -27.61
N LYS A 331 4.46 -0.22 -28.05
CA LYS A 331 4.49 0.93 -28.96
C LYS A 331 5.23 2.12 -28.35
N ASP A 332 4.95 2.42 -27.10
CA ASP A 332 5.50 3.58 -26.41
C ASP A 332 6.74 3.23 -25.58
N HIS A 333 7.23 1.99 -25.60
CA HIS A 333 8.38 1.52 -24.81
C HIS A 333 8.22 1.77 -23.30
N VAL A 334 7.08 1.35 -22.76
CA VAL A 334 6.73 1.46 -21.33
C VAL A 334 6.91 0.09 -20.66
N LEU A 335 7.32 0.09 -19.39
CA LEU A 335 7.38 -1.15 -18.61
C LEU A 335 5.98 -1.75 -18.45
N LEU A 336 5.87 -3.07 -18.51
CA LEU A 336 4.62 -3.80 -18.39
C LEU A 336 4.75 -4.85 -17.28
N ILE A 337 3.69 -5.01 -16.49
CA ILE A 337 3.45 -6.16 -15.63
C ILE A 337 2.16 -6.83 -16.08
N ASP A 338 2.27 -8.02 -16.66
CA ASP A 338 1.11 -8.78 -17.17
C ASP A 338 0.41 -9.56 -16.04
N LEU A 339 -0.23 -8.82 -15.14
CA LEU A 339 -0.99 -9.38 -14.03
C LEU A 339 -2.25 -10.12 -14.48
N ASN A 340 -2.77 -9.85 -15.68
CA ASN A 340 -3.89 -10.58 -16.25
C ASN A 340 -3.48 -12.03 -16.52
N ASP A 341 -2.37 -12.23 -17.24
CA ASP A 341 -1.83 -13.56 -17.54
C ASP A 341 -1.45 -14.34 -16.27
N MET A 342 -0.81 -13.67 -15.31
CA MET A 342 -0.46 -14.29 -14.03
C MET A 342 -1.68 -14.73 -13.23
N THR A 343 -2.71 -13.88 -13.14
CA THR A 343 -3.93 -14.24 -12.40
C THR A 343 -4.73 -15.34 -13.08
N ARG A 344 -4.75 -15.37 -14.42
CA ARG A 344 -5.28 -16.50 -15.19
C ARG A 344 -4.58 -17.81 -14.80
N THR A 345 -3.25 -17.81 -14.86
CA THR A 345 -2.42 -18.98 -14.51
C THR A 345 -2.66 -19.43 -13.08
N LEU A 346 -2.70 -18.48 -12.14
CA LEU A 346 -2.98 -18.72 -10.73
C LEU A 346 -4.34 -19.40 -10.52
N TYR A 347 -5.39 -18.84 -11.12
CA TYR A 347 -6.75 -19.36 -10.91
C TYR A 347 -6.94 -20.73 -11.56
N GLU A 348 -6.40 -20.94 -12.76
CA GLU A 348 -6.45 -22.24 -13.43
C GLU A 348 -5.64 -23.31 -12.68
N THR A 349 -4.50 -22.93 -12.10
CA THR A 349 -3.68 -23.83 -11.25
C THR A 349 -4.45 -24.28 -10.01
N LEU A 350 -5.15 -23.36 -9.34
CA LEU A 350 -5.99 -23.70 -8.19
C LEU A 350 -7.27 -24.43 -8.59
N GLY A 351 -7.74 -24.22 -9.82
CA GLY A 351 -9.01 -24.71 -10.33
C GLY A 351 -10.22 -23.97 -9.73
N GLN A 352 -11.41 -24.31 -10.23
CA GLN A 352 -12.64 -23.61 -9.87
C GLN A 352 -12.93 -23.60 -8.37
N GLU A 353 -12.73 -24.72 -7.66
CA GLU A 353 -13.07 -24.79 -6.24
C GLU A 353 -12.04 -24.10 -5.34
N ASN A 354 -10.74 -24.42 -5.46
CA ASN A 354 -9.75 -23.84 -4.55
C ASN A 354 -9.51 -22.35 -4.83
N SER A 355 -9.71 -21.88 -6.06
CA SER A 355 -9.60 -20.45 -6.37
C SER A 355 -10.57 -19.58 -5.57
N LYS A 356 -11.68 -20.14 -5.03
CA LYS A 356 -12.60 -19.41 -4.15
C LYS A 356 -11.89 -18.81 -2.92
N GLN A 357 -10.81 -19.43 -2.45
CA GLN A 357 -10.06 -18.96 -1.27
C GLN A 357 -9.39 -17.59 -1.49
N LEU A 358 -9.17 -17.18 -2.75
CA LEU A 358 -8.62 -15.87 -3.07
C LEU A 358 -9.67 -14.74 -3.01
N PHE A 359 -10.95 -15.08 -3.04
CA PHE A 359 -12.04 -14.12 -3.20
C PHE A 359 -12.88 -14.00 -1.94
N VAL A 360 -13.69 -12.94 -1.87
CA VAL A 360 -14.69 -12.79 -0.81
C VAL A 360 -15.83 -13.80 -1.03
N GLN A 361 -15.62 -15.00 -0.50
CA GLN A 361 -16.50 -16.16 -0.56
C GLN A 361 -16.72 -16.68 0.87
N TYR A 362 -17.67 -16.07 1.58
CA TYR A 362 -17.89 -16.33 3.00
C TYR A 362 -19.34 -16.75 3.30
N PRO A 363 -19.55 -17.82 4.08
CA PRO A 363 -20.86 -18.17 4.62
C PRO A 363 -21.49 -17.02 5.43
N ALA A 364 -22.80 -17.04 5.61
CA ALA A 364 -23.49 -16.14 6.53
C ALA A 364 -22.94 -16.30 7.97
N GLY A 365 -22.77 -15.18 8.69
CA GLY A 365 -22.31 -15.15 10.07
C GLY A 365 -20.81 -15.36 10.26
N THR A 366 -19.99 -15.21 9.21
CA THR A 366 -18.52 -15.26 9.31
C THR A 366 -17.97 -13.99 9.96
N PHE A 367 -18.57 -12.84 9.67
CA PHE A 367 -18.15 -11.53 10.19
C PHE A 367 -19.26 -10.88 11.04
N PRO A 368 -18.93 -9.90 11.91
CA PRO A 368 -19.93 -9.11 12.63
C PRO A 368 -20.99 -8.54 11.69
N ASP A 369 -22.25 -8.61 12.10
CA ASP A 369 -23.42 -8.07 11.38
C ASP A 369 -23.61 -8.59 9.94
N GLN A 370 -22.95 -9.71 9.58
CA GLN A 370 -23.03 -10.31 8.25
C GLN A 370 -24.09 -11.42 8.17
N GLU A 371 -25.37 -11.03 8.08
CA GLU A 371 -26.51 -11.97 8.05
C GLU A 371 -26.61 -12.81 6.77
N LYS A 372 -26.07 -12.34 5.65
CA LYS A 372 -26.15 -12.99 4.33
C LYS A 372 -24.77 -13.40 3.85
N ALA A 373 -24.68 -14.56 3.20
CA ALA A 373 -23.44 -15.01 2.57
C ALA A 373 -22.89 -13.96 1.59
N LEU A 374 -21.57 -13.80 1.57
CA LEU A 374 -20.85 -13.00 0.59
C LEU A 374 -20.30 -13.91 -0.50
N THR A 375 -20.68 -13.66 -1.75
CA THR A 375 -20.30 -14.48 -2.90
C THR A 375 -19.81 -13.60 -4.05
N ASP A 376 -18.57 -13.12 -3.95
CA ASP A 376 -17.93 -12.25 -4.94
C ASP A 376 -16.88 -13.00 -5.77
N ASN A 377 -16.87 -12.78 -7.09
CA ASN A 377 -15.91 -13.36 -8.03
C ASN A 377 -14.97 -12.31 -8.65
N THR A 378 -14.96 -11.11 -8.11
CA THR A 378 -14.18 -9.96 -8.57
C THR A 378 -13.31 -9.40 -7.46
N HIS A 379 -13.84 -9.25 -6.24
CA HIS A 379 -13.08 -8.68 -5.13
C HIS A 379 -12.41 -9.75 -4.27
N PHE A 380 -11.18 -9.44 -3.84
CA PHE A 380 -10.31 -10.34 -3.10
C PHE A 380 -10.51 -10.19 -1.60
N ASN A 381 -10.21 -11.27 -0.88
CA ASN A 381 -9.93 -11.21 0.54
C ASN A 381 -8.42 -10.97 0.77
N ASP A 382 -8.00 -10.88 2.03
CA ASP A 382 -6.59 -10.64 2.39
C ASP A 382 -5.62 -11.64 1.75
N PHE A 383 -5.97 -12.93 1.70
CA PHE A 383 -5.12 -13.95 1.10
C PHE A 383 -4.99 -13.75 -0.41
N GLY A 384 -6.10 -13.54 -1.13
CA GLY A 384 -6.04 -13.32 -2.57
C GLY A 384 -5.32 -12.02 -2.94
N ALA A 385 -5.57 -10.96 -2.18
CA ALA A 385 -4.86 -9.69 -2.34
C ALA A 385 -3.34 -9.86 -2.15
N PHE A 386 -2.93 -10.65 -1.15
CA PHE A 386 -1.53 -10.97 -0.90
C PHE A 386 -0.92 -11.78 -2.05
N GLU A 387 -1.59 -12.83 -2.52
CA GLU A 387 -1.13 -13.64 -3.66
C GLU A 387 -0.99 -12.81 -4.94
N LEU A 388 -1.91 -11.88 -5.18
CA LEU A 388 -1.82 -10.97 -6.33
C LEU A 388 -0.67 -9.96 -6.20
N ALA A 389 -0.46 -9.40 -5.01
CA ALA A 389 0.70 -8.53 -4.76
C ALA A 389 2.02 -9.31 -4.92
N LYS A 390 2.03 -10.58 -4.53
CA LYS A 390 3.15 -11.51 -4.74
C LYS A 390 3.35 -11.83 -6.22
N CYS A 391 2.30 -11.99 -7.03
CA CYS A 391 2.38 -12.05 -8.50
C CYS A 391 3.08 -10.83 -9.08
N VAL A 392 2.67 -9.61 -8.67
CA VAL A 392 3.31 -8.36 -9.12
C VAL A 392 4.80 -8.38 -8.80
N ALA A 393 5.17 -8.60 -7.54
CA ALA A 393 6.56 -8.64 -7.08
C ALA A 393 7.39 -9.75 -7.76
N TRP A 394 6.80 -10.94 -7.94
CA TRP A 394 7.40 -12.05 -8.65
C TRP A 394 7.67 -11.69 -10.12
N TYR A 395 6.71 -11.08 -10.83
CA TYR A 395 6.88 -10.67 -12.23
C TYR A 395 8.06 -9.73 -12.41
N ILE A 396 8.14 -8.73 -11.52
CA ILE A 396 9.23 -7.75 -11.49
C ILE A 396 10.60 -8.44 -11.40
N ILE A 397 10.71 -9.44 -10.51
CA ILE A 397 11.95 -10.21 -10.32
C ILE A 397 12.23 -11.06 -11.54
N GLN A 398 11.27 -11.85 -12.02
CA GLN A 398 11.49 -12.80 -13.11
C GLN A 398 11.87 -12.10 -14.42
N HIS A 399 11.23 -10.97 -14.72
CA HIS A 399 11.49 -10.20 -15.94
C HIS A 399 12.63 -9.18 -15.78
N GLN A 400 13.34 -9.17 -14.64
CA GLN A 400 14.45 -8.26 -14.35
C GLN A 400 14.08 -6.78 -14.59
N LEU A 401 12.86 -6.38 -14.23
CA LEU A 401 12.46 -4.98 -14.39
C LEU A 401 13.36 -4.10 -13.51
N PRO A 402 13.66 -2.84 -13.90
CA PRO A 402 14.56 -1.96 -13.15
C PRO A 402 14.18 -1.78 -11.66
N LEU A 403 12.89 -1.94 -11.36
CA LEU A 403 12.34 -1.80 -10.02
C LEU A 403 12.59 -3.03 -9.11
N LYS A 404 13.13 -4.13 -9.65
CA LYS A 404 13.59 -5.31 -8.89
C LYS A 404 14.48 -4.93 -7.71
N LYS A 405 15.31 -3.90 -7.85
CA LYS A 405 16.21 -3.43 -6.78
C LYS A 405 15.48 -3.10 -5.47
N TYR A 406 14.20 -2.72 -5.54
CA TYR A 406 13.35 -2.40 -4.40
C TYR A 406 12.60 -3.60 -3.82
N ILE A 407 12.53 -4.74 -4.52
CA ILE A 407 11.74 -5.91 -4.08
C ILE A 407 12.58 -6.81 -3.19
N ASP A 408 12.00 -7.21 -2.06
CA ASP A 408 12.57 -8.17 -1.12
C ASP A 408 12.35 -9.60 -1.65
N GLU A 409 13.38 -10.15 -2.30
CA GLU A 409 13.32 -11.46 -2.96
C GLU A 409 13.07 -12.61 -1.97
N GLU A 410 13.49 -12.47 -0.70
CA GLU A 410 13.29 -13.50 0.32
C GLU A 410 11.81 -13.71 0.63
N LYS A 411 11.01 -12.64 0.60
CA LYS A 411 9.56 -12.69 0.83
C LYS A 411 8.78 -13.35 -0.30
N ILE A 412 9.38 -13.51 -1.48
CA ILE A 412 8.77 -14.22 -2.61
C ILE A 412 8.97 -15.73 -2.44
N GLY A 413 10.13 -16.16 -1.97
CA GLY A 413 10.45 -17.57 -1.76
C GLY A 413 10.28 -18.39 -3.03
N ASN A 414 9.62 -19.56 -2.93
CA ASN A 414 9.38 -20.48 -4.05
C ASN A 414 8.07 -20.22 -4.80
N PHE A 415 7.41 -19.08 -4.55
CA PHE A 415 6.14 -18.76 -5.19
C PHE A 415 6.28 -18.66 -6.71
N SER A 416 5.24 -19.11 -7.40
CA SER A 416 4.94 -18.71 -8.78
C SER A 416 3.43 -18.86 -9.00
N PRO A 417 2.83 -18.25 -10.04
CA PRO A 417 1.41 -18.48 -10.34
C PRO A 417 1.03 -19.97 -10.52
N THR A 418 1.98 -20.84 -10.89
CA THR A 418 1.76 -22.30 -10.98
C THR A 418 2.05 -23.06 -9.67
N HIS A 419 2.59 -22.38 -8.66
CA HIS A 419 2.90 -22.91 -7.34
C HIS A 419 2.53 -21.85 -6.27
N PRO A 420 1.23 -21.56 -6.09
CA PRO A 420 0.77 -20.56 -5.13
C PRO A 420 1.00 -20.98 -3.68
N ASP A 421 0.86 -20.03 -2.76
CA ASP A 421 0.95 -20.31 -1.33
C ASP A 421 -0.24 -21.17 -0.87
N ASP A 422 -0.01 -22.00 0.16
CA ASP A 422 -1.06 -22.83 0.73
C ASP A 422 -1.96 -22.01 1.67
N PHE A 423 -3.20 -21.78 1.26
CA PHE A 423 -4.21 -21.08 2.07
C PHE A 423 -4.35 -21.63 3.50
N LYS A 424 -4.11 -22.92 3.73
CA LYS A 424 -4.20 -23.51 5.09
C LYS A 424 -3.10 -23.01 6.04
N LYS A 425 -2.05 -22.40 5.50
CA LYS A 425 -0.97 -21.76 6.25
C LYS A 425 -1.13 -20.24 6.29
N TRP A 426 -2.18 -19.71 5.64
CA TRP A 426 -2.49 -18.29 5.70
C TRP A 426 -2.94 -17.92 7.10
N ASP A 427 -2.29 -16.90 7.63
CA ASP A 427 -2.54 -16.40 8.98
C ASP A 427 -2.16 -14.93 9.01
N LEU A 428 -3.11 -14.07 8.66
CA LEU A 428 -2.99 -12.63 8.83
C LEU A 428 -4.09 -12.21 9.81
N PRO A 429 -3.74 -11.58 10.94
CA PRO A 429 -4.74 -11.06 11.86
C PRO A 429 -5.68 -10.06 11.17
N LEU A 430 -6.98 -10.28 11.34
CA LEU A 430 -8.01 -9.38 10.85
C LEU A 430 -7.95 -8.04 11.58
N THR A 431 -8.23 -6.94 10.87
CA THR A 431 -8.51 -5.67 11.54
C THR A 431 -9.86 -5.75 12.26
N PRO A 432 -10.12 -5.00 13.35
CA PRO A 432 -11.43 -4.98 14.01
C PRO A 432 -12.50 -4.18 13.24
N LEU A 433 -12.20 -3.65 12.06
CA LEU A 433 -13.09 -2.86 11.22
C LEU A 433 -13.68 -3.71 10.09
N PHE A 434 -15.01 -3.81 10.02
CA PHE A 434 -15.71 -4.72 9.10
C PHE A 434 -16.83 -4.00 8.35
N THR A 435 -17.12 -4.47 7.13
CA THR A 435 -18.33 -4.08 6.39
C THR A 435 -18.88 -5.22 5.55
N THR A 436 -20.20 -5.28 5.43
CA THR A 436 -20.88 -6.13 4.44
C THR A 436 -21.07 -5.44 3.10
N ALA A 437 -20.81 -4.12 3.04
CA ALA A 437 -20.97 -3.34 1.82
C ALA A 437 -19.89 -3.71 0.81
N LYS A 438 -20.32 -4.19 -0.35
CA LYS A 438 -19.43 -4.54 -1.46
C LYS A 438 -18.78 -3.29 -2.06
N PRO A 439 -17.45 -3.28 -2.29
CA PRO A 439 -16.78 -2.21 -2.99
C PRO A 439 -17.36 -1.96 -4.38
N ALA A 440 -17.42 -0.69 -4.79
CA ALA A 440 -17.76 -0.34 -6.16
C ALA A 440 -16.73 -0.91 -7.13
N GLY A 441 -17.16 -1.42 -8.28
CA GLY A 441 -16.24 -1.88 -9.33
C GLY A 441 -16.56 -3.22 -9.99
N SER A 442 -17.58 -3.94 -9.53
CA SER A 442 -18.01 -5.24 -10.10
C SER A 442 -18.48 -5.15 -11.54
#